data_AF-A0A0N4WZ28-F1
#
_entry.id   AF-A0A0N4WZ28-F1
#
_cell.length_a   1.000
_cell.length_b   1.000
_cell.length_c   1.000
_cell.angle_alpha   90.00
_cell.angle_beta   90.00
_cell.angle_gamma   90.00
#
_symmetry.space_group_name_H-M   'P 1'
#
loop_
_entity.id
_entity.type
_entity.pdbx_description
1 polymer ?
#
loop_
_entity_poly.entity_id
_entity_poly.type
_entity_poly.pdbx_seq_one_letter_code
_entity_poly.pdbx_strand_id
1 'polypeptide(L)'
;MDSAGSASVSTVTTNEGGLQSQVADAVESASAFSNTGKAEQGNEDISNLEPFVQFRCSICNLTEKCFFGELKASDGFYPAPVFYMRDPFVPPRRVKGRKPLLSDFLVIGSTCSLCNQSVCLDKACGVYFGTLFCTTCIVRERRRFPEMILQIVAKAQSVTSNFKDTINSSSRK
;
A
#
# COMPACT_ATOMS: atom_id res chain seq x y z
N MET A 1 -48.71 39.98 17.93
CA MET A 1 -48.89 41.12 17.02
C MET A 1 -47.49 41.60 16.78
N ASP A 2 -46.82 40.98 15.81
CA ASP A 2 -45.39 41.08 15.63
C ASP A 2 -45.10 41.54 14.21
N SER A 3 -44.13 42.45 14.16
CA SER A 3 -43.85 43.40 13.10
C SER A 3 -43.13 42.82 11.88
N ALA A 4 -43.21 43.60 10.79
CA ALA A 4 -42.67 43.38 9.46
C ALA A 4 -41.15 43.16 9.36
N GLY A 5 -40.71 42.57 8.24
CA GLY A 5 -39.31 42.53 7.82
C GLY A 5 -39.08 41.80 6.49
N SER A 6 -39.19 42.54 5.39
CA SER A 6 -38.91 42.15 4.00
C SER A 6 -37.41 42.02 3.69
N ALA A 7 -37.02 41.02 2.89
CA ALA A 7 -35.74 41.00 2.18
C ALA A 7 -35.86 40.36 0.79
N SER A 8 -35.36 41.09 -0.20
CA SER A 8 -35.33 40.87 -1.64
C SER A 8 -34.23 39.89 -2.06
N VAL A 9 -34.55 38.97 -2.97
CA VAL A 9 -33.57 38.07 -3.65
C VAL A 9 -33.29 38.61 -5.05
N SER A 10 -32.03 38.93 -5.30
CA SER A 10 -31.53 39.40 -6.60
C SER A 10 -31.24 38.21 -7.54
N THR A 11 -31.71 38.36 -8.76
CA THR A 11 -31.41 37.54 -9.95
C THR A 11 -29.93 37.68 -10.34
N VAL A 12 -29.26 36.55 -10.61
CA VAL A 12 -27.97 36.51 -11.30
C VAL A 12 -28.17 35.76 -12.61
N THR A 13 -27.88 36.47 -13.70
CA THR A 13 -27.95 36.05 -15.10
C THR A 13 -26.73 35.21 -15.47
N THR A 14 -26.96 34.09 -16.15
CA THR A 14 -25.94 33.28 -16.82
C THR A 14 -25.50 33.95 -18.12
N ASN A 15 -24.19 34.01 -18.38
CA ASN A 15 -23.63 34.35 -19.69
C ASN A 15 -22.67 33.26 -20.15
N GLU A 16 -22.99 32.71 -21.34
CA GLU A 16 -22.15 31.79 -22.09
C GLU A 16 -21.37 32.52 -23.18
N GLY A 17 -20.23 31.94 -23.58
CA GLY A 17 -19.36 32.37 -24.67
C GLY A 17 -17.98 32.76 -24.14
N GLY A 18 -16.85 32.11 -24.46
CA GLY A 18 -16.50 31.29 -25.61
C GLY A 18 -15.35 31.99 -26.35
N LEU A 19 -14.12 31.51 -26.19
CA LEU A 19 -13.05 31.71 -27.19
C LEU A 19 -11.90 30.71 -26.99
N GLN A 20 -11.53 30.05 -28.09
CA GLN A 20 -10.45 29.09 -28.25
C GLN A 20 -9.11 29.79 -28.51
N SER A 21 -8.00 29.20 -28.06
CA SER A 21 -6.77 29.09 -28.86
C SER A 21 -5.82 28.02 -28.32
N GLN A 22 -5.25 27.25 -29.24
CA GLN A 22 -4.37 26.09 -29.09
C GLN A 22 -2.89 26.49 -29.05
N VAL A 23 -2.05 25.70 -28.35
CA VAL A 23 -0.69 25.16 -28.70
C VAL A 23 -0.06 24.60 -27.38
N ALA A 24 0.11 23.29 -27.16
CA ALA A 24 1.05 22.27 -27.66
C ALA A 24 2.33 22.08 -26.76
N ASP A 25 2.67 20.79 -26.55
CA ASP A 25 3.83 20.15 -25.87
C ASP A 25 3.79 20.03 -24.33
N ALA A 26 3.39 18.92 -23.69
CA ALA A 26 3.82 17.49 -23.70
C ALA A 26 5.01 17.17 -22.77
N VAL A 27 4.72 16.60 -21.59
CA VAL A 27 5.27 15.30 -21.10
C VAL A 27 4.54 14.88 -19.81
N GLU A 28 3.59 13.97 -19.96
CA GLU A 28 2.86 13.29 -18.91
C GLU A 28 3.28 11.81 -18.91
N SER A 29 3.97 11.37 -17.86
CA SER A 29 4.35 9.96 -17.69
C SER A 29 3.26 9.22 -16.93
N ALA A 30 2.13 9.00 -17.60
CA ALA A 30 1.11 8.03 -17.20
C ALA A 30 1.35 6.73 -17.99
N SER A 31 1.88 5.69 -17.34
CA SER A 31 2.04 4.38 -17.96
C SER A 31 0.67 3.70 -18.06
N ALA A 32 0.18 3.59 -19.30
CA ALA A 32 -1.09 3.01 -19.69
C ALA A 32 -1.16 1.50 -19.37
N PHE A 33 -2.23 1.12 -18.67
CA PHE A 33 -2.66 -0.26 -18.46
C PHE A 33 -3.58 -0.64 -19.63
N SER A 34 -3.16 -1.55 -20.50
CA SER A 34 -4.00 -2.10 -21.57
C SER A 34 -4.40 -3.53 -21.22
N ASN A 35 -5.68 -3.70 -20.89
CA ASN A 35 -6.29 -4.99 -20.66
C ASN A 35 -6.87 -5.49 -21.99
N THR A 36 -6.35 -6.57 -22.54
CA THR A 36 -7.04 -7.35 -23.58
C THR A 36 -7.00 -8.81 -23.17
N GLY A 37 -8.16 -9.33 -22.77
CA GLY A 37 -8.31 -10.71 -22.35
C GLY A 37 -8.18 -11.68 -23.53
N LYS A 38 -7.39 -12.74 -23.33
CA LYS A 38 -7.63 -14.05 -23.90
C LYS A 38 -7.29 -15.10 -22.85
N ALA A 39 -8.30 -15.89 -22.51
CA ALA A 39 -8.16 -17.05 -21.64
C ALA A 39 -7.47 -18.17 -22.43
N GLU A 40 -6.23 -18.48 -22.06
CA GLU A 40 -5.57 -19.71 -22.47
C GLU A 40 -4.93 -20.38 -21.25
N GLN A 41 -5.28 -21.64 -21.09
CA GLN A 41 -4.96 -22.48 -19.96
C GLN A 41 -3.55 -23.04 -20.16
N GLY A 42 -2.55 -22.36 -19.62
CA GLY A 42 -1.15 -22.77 -19.63
C GLY A 42 -0.66 -23.07 -18.23
N ASN A 43 0.07 -24.17 -18.06
CA ASN A 43 0.91 -24.42 -16.90
C ASN A 43 1.94 -23.27 -16.82
N GLU A 44 1.64 -22.23 -16.04
CA GLU A 44 2.54 -21.10 -15.85
C GLU A 44 3.75 -21.59 -15.06
N ASP A 45 4.83 -21.84 -15.80
CA ASP A 45 6.15 -22.05 -15.24
C ASP A 45 6.56 -20.72 -14.58
N ILE A 46 6.27 -20.60 -13.28
CA ILE A 46 6.48 -19.40 -12.42
C ILE A 46 7.91 -18.87 -12.53
N SER A 47 8.83 -19.72 -12.97
CA SER A 47 10.22 -19.48 -13.33
C SER A 47 10.44 -18.33 -14.34
N ASN A 48 9.43 -17.96 -15.15
CA ASN A 48 9.53 -16.93 -16.20
C ASN A 48 8.57 -15.73 -16.03
N LEU A 49 7.96 -15.56 -14.85
CA LEU A 49 7.20 -14.35 -14.54
C LEU A 49 8.19 -13.18 -14.30
N GLU A 50 7.99 -12.09 -15.02
CA GLU A 50 8.70 -10.81 -14.97
C GLU A 50 8.97 -10.27 -13.55
N PRO A 51 9.97 -9.37 -13.42
CA PRO A 51 11.11 -9.56 -12.54
C PRO A 51 10.76 -9.36 -11.07
N PHE A 52 11.44 -10.12 -10.21
CA PHE A 52 11.53 -9.82 -8.79
C PHE A 52 11.85 -8.33 -8.57
N VAL A 53 11.05 -7.69 -7.73
CA VAL A 53 11.33 -6.35 -7.23
C VAL A 53 12.17 -6.43 -5.96
N GLN A 54 12.99 -5.41 -5.74
CA GLN A 54 13.71 -5.24 -4.48
C GLN A 54 12.80 -4.52 -3.48
N PHE A 55 12.20 -5.25 -2.55
CA PHE A 55 11.51 -4.65 -1.41
C PHE A 55 12.53 -4.06 -0.44
N ARG A 56 12.22 -2.89 0.13
CA ARG A 56 12.95 -2.28 1.23
C ARG A 56 11.99 -1.55 2.17
N CYS A 57 11.87 -1.98 3.41
CA CYS A 57 11.05 -1.28 4.41
C CYS A 57 11.68 0.08 4.75
N SER A 58 10.90 1.15 4.67
CA SER A 58 11.37 2.52 4.90
C SER A 58 11.68 2.84 6.38
N ILE A 59 11.39 1.91 7.31
CA ILE A 59 11.54 2.11 8.77
C ILE A 59 12.65 1.22 9.36
N CYS A 60 12.57 -0.09 9.12
CA CYS A 60 13.55 -1.05 9.64
C CYS A 60 14.62 -1.46 8.62
N ASN A 61 14.49 -1.03 7.35
CA ASN A 61 15.39 -1.40 6.25
C ASN A 61 15.44 -2.90 5.92
N LEU A 62 14.45 -3.70 6.39
CA LEU A 62 14.26 -5.06 5.90
C LEU A 62 14.22 -5.05 4.38
N THR A 63 15.06 -5.86 3.76
CA THR A 63 15.29 -5.87 2.31
C THR A 63 15.15 -7.30 1.82
N GLU A 64 14.32 -7.52 0.80
CA GLU A 64 14.06 -8.86 0.25
C GLU A 64 13.73 -8.78 -1.25
N LYS A 65 14.03 -9.85 -2.01
CA LYS A 65 13.61 -9.96 -3.41
C LYS A 65 12.26 -10.67 -3.48
N CYS A 66 11.26 -10.04 -4.06
CA CYS A 66 9.90 -10.56 -4.04
C CYS A 66 9.10 -10.10 -5.25
N PHE A 67 7.85 -10.53 -5.35
CA PHE A 67 6.87 -9.97 -6.29
C PHE A 67 6.15 -8.79 -5.67
N PHE A 68 5.61 -7.90 -6.51
CA PHE A 68 4.72 -6.82 -6.09
C PHE A 68 3.48 -6.80 -6.97
N GLY A 69 2.30 -6.78 -6.35
CA GLY A 69 1.05 -6.71 -7.09
C GLY A 69 -0.15 -7.19 -6.29
N GLU A 70 -1.26 -7.37 -7.01
CA GLU A 70 -2.47 -7.95 -6.46
C GLU A 70 -2.25 -9.44 -6.12
N LEU A 71 -2.40 -9.81 -4.85
CA LEU A 71 -2.33 -11.20 -4.43
C LEU A 71 -3.74 -11.78 -4.30
N LYS A 72 -4.11 -12.64 -5.25
CA LYS A 72 -5.37 -13.36 -5.31
C LYS A 72 -5.10 -14.87 -5.41
N ALA A 73 -5.79 -15.64 -4.58
CA ALA A 73 -5.73 -17.09 -4.56
C ALA A 73 -7.14 -17.68 -4.52
N SER A 74 -7.28 -19.01 -4.58
CA SER A 74 -8.62 -19.61 -4.63
C SER A 74 -9.42 -19.49 -3.33
N ASP A 75 -8.76 -19.27 -2.20
CA ASP A 75 -9.35 -19.15 -0.85
C ASP A 75 -9.39 -17.72 -0.30
N GLY A 76 -8.90 -16.72 -1.06
CA GLY A 76 -8.94 -15.33 -0.63
C GLY A 76 -8.06 -14.39 -1.44
N PHE A 77 -8.02 -13.13 -1.02
CA PHE A 77 -7.21 -12.08 -1.63
C PHE A 77 -6.77 -11.02 -0.63
N TYR A 78 -5.73 -10.26 -0.98
CA TYR A 78 -5.36 -9.03 -0.27
C TYR A 78 -6.04 -7.82 -0.92
N PRO A 79 -6.65 -6.90 -0.14
CA PRO A 79 -7.44 -5.79 -0.68
C PRO A 79 -6.60 -4.67 -1.30
N ALA A 80 -5.28 -4.70 -1.14
CA ALA A 80 -4.34 -3.74 -1.72
C ALA A 80 -3.14 -4.50 -2.31
N PRO A 81 -2.38 -3.88 -3.24
CA PRO A 81 -1.12 -4.46 -3.73
C PRO A 81 -0.15 -4.72 -2.58
N VAL A 82 0.47 -5.90 -2.58
CA VAL A 82 1.41 -6.33 -1.54
C VAL A 82 2.73 -6.78 -2.14
N PHE A 83 3.77 -6.77 -1.30
CA PHE A 83 5.06 -7.40 -1.57
C PHE A 83 5.02 -8.82 -1.03
N TYR A 84 5.18 -9.83 -1.88
CA TYR A 84 5.00 -11.24 -1.50
C TYR A 84 5.94 -12.17 -2.26
N MET A 85 6.19 -13.35 -1.70
CA MET A 85 6.94 -14.42 -2.35
C MET A 85 6.25 -15.77 -2.08
N ARG A 86 6.65 -16.82 -2.79
CA ARG A 86 6.29 -18.18 -2.39
C ARG A 86 6.81 -18.43 -0.97
N ASP A 87 5.98 -19.00 -0.12
CA ASP A 87 6.39 -19.24 1.27
C ASP A 87 7.56 -20.25 1.30
N PRO A 88 8.77 -19.85 1.74
CA PRO A 88 9.93 -20.74 1.77
C PRO A 88 9.83 -21.82 2.86
N PHE A 89 8.90 -21.68 3.80
CA PHE A 89 8.67 -22.60 4.91
C PHE A 89 7.55 -23.60 4.63
N VAL A 90 6.80 -23.41 3.54
CA VAL A 90 5.78 -24.37 3.09
C VAL A 90 6.37 -25.22 1.97
N PRO A 91 6.54 -26.53 2.18
CA PRO A 91 7.03 -27.41 1.12
C PRO A 91 6.15 -27.32 -0.12
N PRO A 92 6.74 -27.26 -1.33
CA PRO A 92 5.95 -27.26 -2.56
C PRO A 92 5.04 -28.48 -2.63
N ARG A 93 3.72 -28.24 -2.63
CA ARG A 93 2.74 -29.32 -2.69
C ARG A 93 2.80 -29.96 -4.08
N ARG A 94 3.06 -31.27 -4.14
CA ARG A 94 3.27 -32.03 -5.39
C ARG A 94 1.97 -32.44 -6.10
N VAL A 95 0.81 -31.96 -5.65
CA VAL A 95 -0.48 -32.32 -6.24
C VAL A 95 -0.70 -31.49 -7.52
N LYS A 96 -0.52 -32.13 -8.67
CA LYS A 96 -0.78 -31.52 -9.98
C LYS A 96 -2.25 -31.05 -10.05
N GLY A 97 -2.46 -29.83 -10.55
CA GLY A 97 -3.79 -29.25 -10.76
C GLY A 97 -4.42 -28.57 -9.54
N ARG A 98 -3.75 -28.54 -8.39
CA ARG A 98 -4.23 -27.76 -7.23
C ARG A 98 -4.03 -26.26 -7.50
N LYS A 99 -5.10 -25.48 -7.34
CA LYS A 99 -5.02 -24.01 -7.35
C LYS A 99 -4.21 -23.50 -6.15
N PRO A 100 -3.38 -22.46 -6.31
CA PRO A 100 -2.64 -21.89 -5.20
C PRO A 100 -3.59 -21.28 -4.16
N LEU A 101 -3.24 -21.45 -2.90
CA LEU A 101 -3.90 -20.82 -1.75
C LEU A 101 -3.09 -19.63 -1.26
N LEU A 102 -3.72 -18.73 -0.51
CA LEU A 102 -3.00 -17.62 0.15
C LEU A 102 -1.88 -18.15 1.05
N SER A 103 -2.09 -19.27 1.73
CA SER A 103 -1.09 -19.91 2.58
C SER A 103 0.14 -20.44 1.82
N ASP A 104 0.10 -20.48 0.48
CA ASP A 104 1.26 -20.86 -0.33
C ASP A 104 2.20 -19.65 -0.58
N PHE A 105 1.86 -18.48 -0.05
CA PHE A 105 2.60 -17.22 -0.19
C PHE A 105 2.91 -16.60 1.17
N LEU A 106 4.10 -16.01 1.28
CA LEU A 106 4.50 -15.18 2.40
C LEU A 106 4.41 -13.71 1.98
N VAL A 107 3.58 -12.94 2.68
CA VAL A 107 3.50 -11.48 2.49
C VAL A 107 4.52 -10.78 3.37
N ILE A 108 5.37 -9.97 2.74
CA ILE A 108 6.49 -9.27 3.36
C ILE A 108 6.05 -7.87 3.83
N GLY A 109 5.21 -7.20 3.05
CA GLY A 109 4.81 -5.82 3.30
C GLY A 109 3.82 -5.27 2.28
N SER A 110 3.53 -3.98 2.38
CA SER A 110 2.75 -3.21 1.40
C SER A 110 3.22 -1.75 1.40
N THR A 111 2.51 -0.88 0.69
CA THR A 111 2.76 0.56 0.67
C THR A 111 1.90 1.26 1.73
N CYS A 112 2.47 2.26 2.40
CA CYS A 112 1.72 3.10 3.33
C CYS A 112 0.73 3.98 2.57
N SER A 113 -0.56 3.94 2.88
CA SER A 113 -1.57 4.71 2.16
C SER A 113 -1.51 6.23 2.35
N LEU A 114 -0.64 6.75 3.21
CA LEU A 114 -0.44 8.19 3.40
C LEU A 114 0.82 8.74 2.72
N CYS A 115 1.88 7.94 2.59
CA CYS A 115 3.15 8.40 2.03
C CYS A 115 3.69 7.53 0.89
N ASN A 116 2.98 6.47 0.52
CA ASN A 116 3.32 5.49 -0.53
C ASN A 116 4.67 4.78 -0.35
N GLN A 117 5.33 4.94 0.81
CA GLN A 117 6.57 4.25 1.14
C GLN A 117 6.29 2.78 1.46
N SER A 118 7.19 1.90 1.02
CA SER A 118 7.15 0.47 1.33
C SER A 118 7.44 0.21 2.80
N VAL A 119 6.57 -0.55 3.46
CA VAL A 119 6.71 -0.92 4.88
C VAL A 119 6.36 -2.39 5.10
N CYS A 120 7.13 -3.05 5.96
CA CYS A 120 6.87 -4.45 6.31
C CYS A 120 5.68 -4.54 7.29
N LEU A 121 5.18 -5.77 7.49
CA LEU A 121 4.03 -6.04 8.35
C LEU A 121 4.35 -6.05 9.86
N ASP A 122 5.60 -5.77 10.25
CA ASP A 122 5.97 -5.62 11.66
C ASP A 122 5.24 -4.41 12.26
N LYS A 123 4.66 -4.58 13.45
CA LYS A 123 3.88 -3.54 14.14
C LYS A 123 4.68 -2.29 14.50
N ALA A 124 6.01 -2.39 14.58
CA ALA A 124 6.89 -1.24 14.76
C ALA A 124 7.06 -0.43 13.45
N CYS A 125 6.77 -1.02 12.30
CA CYS A 125 6.88 -0.40 10.97
C CYS A 125 5.53 -0.01 10.38
N GLY A 126 4.50 -0.84 10.50
CA GLY A 126 3.18 -0.54 9.96
C GLY A 126 2.03 -1.22 10.70
N VAL A 127 0.83 -0.65 10.58
CA VAL A 127 -0.41 -1.18 11.16
C VAL A 127 -1.49 -1.18 10.08
N TYR A 128 -2.22 -2.29 9.97
CA TYR A 128 -3.39 -2.39 9.10
C TYR A 128 -4.64 -1.89 9.83
N PHE A 129 -5.30 -0.88 9.26
CA PHE A 129 -6.56 -0.31 9.73
C PHE A 129 -7.42 0.09 8.52
N GLY A 130 -8.04 -0.91 7.89
CA GLY A 130 -8.70 -0.78 6.58
C GLY A 130 -7.73 -0.73 5.39
N THR A 131 -6.53 -0.20 5.62
CA THR A 131 -5.36 -0.26 4.73
C THR A 131 -4.07 -0.19 5.58
N LEU A 132 -2.90 -0.33 4.97
CA LEU A 132 -1.62 -0.27 5.69
C LEU A 132 -1.14 1.18 5.89
N PHE A 133 -0.81 1.53 7.13
CA PHE A 133 -0.21 2.82 7.47
C PHE A 133 1.12 2.61 8.19
N CYS A 134 2.16 3.35 7.79
CA CYS A 134 3.44 3.31 8.49
C CYS A 134 3.36 4.01 9.85
N THR A 135 4.14 3.56 10.82
CA THR A 135 4.11 4.12 12.19
C THR A 135 4.49 5.60 12.24
N THR A 136 5.36 6.07 11.34
CA THR A 136 5.66 7.51 11.19
C THR A 136 4.42 8.31 10.78
N CYS A 137 3.61 7.82 9.84
CA CYS A 137 2.40 8.51 9.42
C CYS A 137 1.30 8.45 10.50
N ILE A 138 1.18 7.33 11.22
CA ILE A 138 0.26 7.21 12.36
C ILE A 138 0.61 8.24 13.45
N VAL A 139 1.90 8.36 13.77
CA VAL A 139 2.40 9.32 14.76
C VAL A 139 2.31 10.78 14.29
N ARG A 140 2.37 11.03 12.98
CA ARG A 140 2.19 12.39 12.43
C ARG A 140 0.72 12.80 12.42
N GLU A 141 -0.17 11.89 12.04
CA GLU A 141 -1.61 12.13 11.89
C GLU A 141 -2.43 11.60 13.07
N ARG A 142 -1.92 11.65 14.30
CA ARG A 142 -2.52 10.96 15.48
C ARG A 142 -4.01 11.23 15.67
N ARG A 143 -4.47 12.44 15.34
CA ARG A 143 -5.88 12.84 15.45
C ARG A 143 -6.82 12.08 14.52
N ARG A 144 -6.32 11.44 13.46
CA ARG A 144 -7.11 10.64 12.50
C ARG A 144 -7.22 9.16 12.90
N PHE A 145 -6.46 8.72 13.90
CA PHE A 145 -6.41 7.33 14.31
C PHE A 145 -7.05 7.14 15.70
N PRO A 146 -7.78 6.03 15.92
CA PRO A 146 -8.26 5.68 17.25
C PRO A 146 -7.11 5.50 18.25
N GLU A 147 -7.34 5.84 19.52
CA GLU A 147 -6.34 5.74 20.60
C GLU A 147 -5.71 4.34 20.69
N MET A 148 -6.51 3.29 20.46
CA MET A 148 -6.02 1.91 20.45
C MET A 148 -4.90 1.68 19.42
N ILE A 149 -4.97 2.30 18.25
CA ILE A 149 -3.92 2.21 17.22
C ILE A 149 -2.64 2.91 17.70
N LEU A 150 -2.78 4.06 18.36
CA LEU A 150 -1.65 4.80 18.93
C LEU A 150 -0.93 3.99 20.01
N GLN A 151 -1.68 3.31 20.88
CA GLN A 151 -1.13 2.44 21.92
C GLN A 151 -0.38 1.24 21.35
N ILE A 152 -0.90 0.61 20.28
CA ILE A 152 -0.21 -0.49 19.58
C ILE A 152 1.14 -0.03 19.06
N VAL A 153 1.19 1.14 18.40
CA VAL A 153 2.43 1.71 17.87
C VAL A 153 3.42 2.02 18.99
N ALA A 154 2.96 2.67 20.07
CA ALA A 154 3.81 3.00 21.21
C ALA A 154 4.43 1.74 21.86
N LYS A 155 3.64 0.68 22.04
CA LYS A 155 4.09 -0.59 22.59
C LYS A 155 5.07 -1.32 21.66
N ALA A 156 4.86 -1.28 20.36
CA ALA A 156 5.76 -1.93 19.40
C ALA A 156 7.11 -1.21 19.32
N GLN A 157 7.11 0.12 19.35
CA GLN A 157 8.33 0.93 19.27
C GLN A 157 9.23 0.76 20.49
N SER A 158 8.66 0.66 21.70
CA SER A 158 9.44 0.50 22.94
C SER A 158 10.22 -0.82 23.02
N VAL A 159 9.77 -1.86 22.32
CA VAL A 159 10.49 -3.14 22.24
C VAL A 159 11.66 -3.04 21.26
N THR A 160 11.48 -2.32 20.16
CA THR A 160 12.47 -2.22 19.07
C THR A 160 13.59 -1.19 19.31
N SER A 161 13.35 -0.13 20.09
CA SER A 161 14.36 0.89 20.41
C SER A 161 15.59 0.31 21.10
N ASN A 162 15.39 -0.73 21.92
CA ASN A 162 16.48 -1.38 22.66
C ASN A 162 17.50 -2.08 21.75
N PHE A 163 17.15 -2.44 20.51
CA PHE A 163 18.04 -3.16 19.60
C PHE A 163 18.91 -2.22 18.74
N LYS A 164 18.36 -1.08 18.30
CA LYS A 164 19.12 -0.10 17.49
C LYS A 164 20.24 0.58 18.30
N ASP A 165 20.02 0.79 19.60
CA ASP A 165 21.01 1.44 20.47
C ASP A 165 22.23 0.53 20.75
N THR A 166 22.03 -0.80 20.82
CA THR A 166 23.14 -1.74 21.01
C THR A 166 24.06 -1.81 19.78
N ILE A 167 23.51 -1.89 18.56
CA ILE A 167 24.30 -1.96 17.33
C ILE A 167 25.09 -0.65 17.09
N ASN A 168 24.48 0.51 17.35
CA ASN A 168 25.15 1.79 17.14
C ASN A 168 26.27 2.07 18.17
N SER A 169 26.29 1.34 19.30
CA SER A 169 27.37 1.38 20.29
C SER A 169 28.58 0.52 19.90
N SER A 170 28.38 -0.53 19.09
CA SER A 170 29.44 -1.48 18.69
C SER A 170 30.28 -1.02 17.48
N SER A 171 29.84 -0.01 16.72
CA SER A 171 30.61 0.57 15.60
C SER A 171 31.52 1.76 15.99
N ARG A 172 31.67 2.07 17.29
CA ARG A 172 32.60 3.11 17.78
C ARG A 172 33.75 2.53 18.62
N LYS A 173 34.36 1.43 18.18
CA LYS A 173 35.62 0.91 18.71
C LYS A 173 36.54 0.52 17.58
#